data_AF-A0A950TNI1-F1
#
_entry.id   AF-A0A950TNI1-F1
#
_cell.length_a   1.000
_cell.length_b   1.000
_cell.length_c   1.000
_cell.angle_alpha   90.00
_cell.angle_beta   90.00
_cell.angle_gamma   90.00
#
_symmetry.space_group_name_H-M   'P 1'
#
loop_
_entity.id
_entity.type
_entity.pdbx_description
1 polymer ?
#
loop_
_entity_poly.entity_id
_entity_poly.type
_entity_poly.pdbx_seq_one_letter_code
_entity_poly.pdbx_strand_id
1 'polypeptide(L)' 'MTEPADRAEFVATPPRIIEMDGGDAKPMTPDEAAIQLETQVGAFVAFRNSANKNTAAVLFKRPDGHYGLIHP' A
#
# COMPACT_ATOMS: atom_id res chain seq x y z
N MET A 1 39.00 27.38 15.23
CA MET A 1 37.56 27.35 15.55
C MET A 1 36.97 26.27 14.70
N THR A 2 36.77 25.09 15.28
CA THR A 2 36.16 23.95 14.58
C THR A 2 34.69 24.00 14.95
N GLU A 3 33.83 24.40 14.02
CA GLU A 3 32.39 24.13 14.14
C GLU A 3 32.21 22.62 13.91
N PRO A 4 31.70 21.85 14.91
CA PRO A 4 31.31 20.48 14.63
C PRO A 4 30.06 20.54 13.76
N ALA A 5 30.16 19.94 12.57
CA ALA A 5 29.02 19.70 11.71
C ALA A 5 27.95 18.96 12.51
N ASP A 6 26.79 19.60 12.63
CA ASP A 6 25.53 19.00 13.09
C ASP A 6 25.21 17.82 12.16
N ARG A 7 25.76 16.66 12.50
CA ARG A 7 25.50 15.41 11.80
C ARG A 7 24.22 14.86 12.39
N ALA A 8 23.09 15.37 11.92
CA ALA A 8 21.77 14.87 12.27
C ALA A 8 21.77 13.33 12.17
N GLU A 9 21.75 12.67 13.33
CA GLU A 9 21.65 11.22 13.42
C GLU A 9 20.25 10.83 12.95
N PHE A 10 20.18 10.14 11.82
CA PHE A 10 18.92 9.60 11.31
C PHE A 10 18.51 8.42 12.18
N VAL A 11 17.81 8.69 13.28
CA VAL A 11 17.31 7.64 14.19
C VAL A 11 16.21 6.87 13.46
N ALA A 12 16.53 5.67 12.99
CA ALA A 12 15.56 4.76 12.39
C ALA A 12 14.45 4.45 13.42
N THR A 13 13.25 4.98 13.18
CA THR A 13 12.11 4.76 14.08
C THR A 13 11.64 3.30 13.95
N PRO A 14 11.32 2.59 15.05
CA PRO A 14 10.80 1.23 14.97
C PRO A 14 9.47 1.18 14.18
N PRO A 15 9.16 0.07 13.48
CA PRO A 15 7.94 -0.07 12.71
C PRO A 15 6.70 0.09 13.61
N ARG A 16 5.71 0.84 13.12
CA ARG A 16 4.45 1.11 13.85
C ARG A 16 3.27 0.67 12.99
N ILE A 17 2.25 0.12 13.65
CA ILE A 17 0.95 -0.15 13.03
C ILE A 17 0.24 1.21 12.93
N ILE A 18 -0.09 1.62 11.71
CA ILE A 18 -0.89 2.82 11.45
C ILE A 18 -2.27 2.34 11.03
N GLU A 19 -3.29 2.64 11.84
CA GLU A 19 -4.68 2.42 11.43
C GLU A 19 -5.01 3.43 10.32
N MET A 20 -5.32 2.90 9.14
CA MET A 20 -5.80 3.69 8.02
C MET A 20 -7.29 3.45 7.89
N ASP A 21 -8.07 4.53 7.91
CA ASP A 21 -9.52 4.48 7.75
C ASP A 21 -9.85 4.02 6.32
N GLY A 22 -10.15 2.73 6.16
CA GLY A 22 -10.48 2.09 4.88
C GLY A 22 -11.93 2.25 4.46
N GLY A 23 -12.70 3.12 5.14
CA GLY A 23 -14.15 3.28 4.96
C GLY A 23 -14.57 3.64 3.53
N ASP A 24 -13.67 4.31 2.79
CA ASP A 24 -13.84 4.69 1.38
C ASP A 24 -13.09 3.76 0.43
N ALA A 25 -13.07 2.45 0.70
CA ALA A 25 -12.69 1.46 -0.29
C ALA A 25 -13.66 1.54 -1.49
N LYS A 26 -13.31 2.39 -2.45
CA LYS A 26 -14.12 2.71 -3.63
C LYS A 26 -14.36 1.42 -4.42
N PRO A 27 -15.59 1.15 -4.86
CA PRO A 27 -15.82 0.02 -5.75
C PRO A 27 -15.04 0.27 -7.04
N MET A 28 -14.07 -0.59 -7.31
CA MET A 28 -13.21 -0.54 -8.49
C MET A 28 -12.93 -1.95 -9.01
N THR A 29 -12.49 -2.02 -10.25
CA THR A 29 -12.07 -3.29 -10.85
C THR A 29 -10.64 -3.64 -10.43
N PRO A 30 -10.24 -4.93 -10.49
CA PRO A 30 -8.86 -5.32 -10.21
C PRO A 30 -7.83 -4.66 -11.14
N ASP A 31 -8.23 -4.30 -12.36
CA ASP A 31 -7.38 -3.59 -13.32
C ASP A 31 -7.10 -2.14 -12.86
N GLU A 32 -8.14 -1.43 -12.41
CA GLU A 32 -7.99 -0.10 -11.80
C GLU A 32 -7.14 -0.15 -10.52
N ALA A 33 -7.32 -1.19 -9.70
CA ALA A 33 -6.51 -1.41 -8.51
C ALA A 33 -5.03 -1.65 -8.85
N ALA A 34 -4.74 -2.29 -10.00
CA ALA A 34 -3.37 -2.51 -10.46
C ALA A 34 -2.69 -1.19 -10.85
N ILE A 35 -3.43 -0.28 -11.50
CA ILE A 35 -2.93 1.07 -11.82
C ILE A 35 -2.60 1.84 -10.53
N GLN A 36 -3.47 1.79 -9.50
CA GLN A 36 -3.17 2.42 -8.20
C GLN A 36 -1.95 1.80 -7.53
N LEU A 37 -1.85 0.47 -7.54
CA LEU A 37 -0.72 -0.26 -6.97
C LEU A 37 0.62 0.13 -7.62
N GLU A 38 0.64 0.44 -8.92
CA GLU A 38 1.85 0.92 -9.61
C GLU A 38 2.26 2.33 -9.16
N THR A 39 1.31 3.17 -8.75
CA THR A 39 1.60 4.51 -8.23
C THR A 39 2.05 4.52 -6.76
N GLN A 40 1.75 3.46 -6.00
CA GLN A 40 2.10 3.33 -4.59
C GLN A 40 3.24 2.32 -4.41
N VAL A 41 4.46 2.80 -4.22
CA VAL A 41 5.64 1.93 -4.07
C VAL A 41 5.54 1.06 -2.82
N GLY A 42 5.53 -0.28 -3.00
CA GLY A 42 5.60 -1.26 -1.92
C GLY A 42 4.31 -1.45 -1.12
N ALA A 43 3.19 -0.92 -1.59
CA ALA A 43 1.90 -1.02 -0.91
C ALA A 43 1.06 -2.22 -1.40
N PHE A 44 -0.05 -2.46 -0.72
CA PHE A 44 -1.18 -3.26 -1.21
C PHE A 44 -2.37 -2.32 -1.37
N VAL A 45 -3.28 -2.67 -2.28
CA VAL A 45 -4.53 -1.92 -2.50
C VAL A 45 -5.68 -2.79 -2.02
N ALA A 46 -6.34 -2.35 -0.95
CA ALA A 46 -7.59 -2.94 -0.50
C ALA A 46 -8.76 -2.18 -1.14
N PHE A 47 -9.66 -2.91 -1.81
CA PHE A 47 -10.76 -2.32 -2.56
C PHE A 47 -12.01 -3.19 -2.52
N ARG A 48 -13.16 -2.63 -2.89
CA ARG A 48 -14.37 -3.42 -3.16
C ARG A 48 -14.39 -3.80 -4.62
N ASN A 49 -14.40 -5.10 -4.91
CA ASN A 49 -14.39 -5.59 -6.28
C ASN A 49 -15.78 -5.44 -6.90
N SER A 50 -15.92 -4.45 -7.79
CA SER A 50 -17.18 -4.20 -8.51
C SER A 50 -17.57 -5.34 -9.45
N ALA A 51 -16.60 -6.10 -9.96
CA ALA A 51 -16.84 -7.25 -10.82
C ALA A 51 -17.35 -8.48 -10.04
N ASN A 52 -17.23 -8.51 -8.71
CA ASN A 52 -17.64 -9.64 -7.88
C ASN A 52 -18.46 -9.19 -6.68
N LYS A 53 -19.72 -8.78 -6.92
CA LYS A 53 -20.71 -8.47 -5.88
C LYS A 53 -20.26 -7.44 -4.83
N ASN A 54 -19.35 -6.52 -5.17
CA ASN A 54 -18.77 -5.55 -4.23
C ASN A 54 -18.10 -6.20 -3.00
N THR A 55 -17.57 -7.41 -3.13
CA THR A 55 -16.81 -8.07 -2.06
C THR A 55 -15.49 -7.35 -1.82
N ALA A 56 -15.00 -7.38 -0.58
CA ALA A 56 -13.64 -6.94 -0.30
C ALA A 56 -12.63 -7.79 -1.10
N ALA A 57 -11.59 -7.14 -1.57
CA ALA A 57 -10.46 -7.77 -2.22
C ALA A 57 -9.19 -6.96 -1.95
N VAL A 58 -8.05 -7.64 -1.90
CA VAL A 58 -6.75 -6.98 -1.73
C VAL A 58 -5.84 -7.39 -2.88
N LEU A 59 -5.35 -6.40 -3.64
CA LEU A 59 -4.35 -6.58 -4.69
C LEU A 59 -2.96 -6.20 -4.16
N PHE A 60 -1.94 -6.98 -4.47
CA PHE A 60 -0.56 -6.71 -4.07
C PHE A 60 0.43 -7.18 -5.14
N LYS A 61 1.63 -6.59 -5.12
CA LYS A 61 2.73 -6.98 -6.02
C LYS A 61 3.47 -8.17 -5.43
N ARG A 62 3.61 -9.23 -6.22
CA ARG A 62 4.33 -10.44 -5.81
C ARG A 62 5.82 -10.29 -6.09
N PRO A 63 6.68 -10.99 -5.34
CA PRO A 63 8.12 -11.00 -5.61
C PRO A 63 8.48 -11.60 -6.99
N ASP A 64 7.61 -12.44 -7.57
CA ASP A 64 7.78 -12.99 -8.92
C ASP A 64 7.40 -12.02 -10.06
N GLY A 65 7.04 -10.78 -9.74
CA GLY A 65 6.74 -9.74 -10.73
C GLY A 65 5.28 -9.72 -11.20
N HIS A 66 4.45 -10.70 -10.79
CA HIS A 66 3.01 -10.69 -11.05
C HIS A 66 2.22 -9.99 -9.94
N TYR A 67 0.91 -9.85 -10.16
CA TYR A 67 -0.05 -9.40 -9.17
C TYR A 67 -0.73 -10.58 -8.47
N GLY A 68 -0.93 -10.45 -7.16
CA GLY A 68 -1.73 -11.36 -6.35
C GLY A 68 -3.03 -10.69 -5.94
N LEU A 69 -4.13 -11.44 -5.98
CA LEU A 69 -5.45 -11.00 -5.52
C LEU A 69 -5.94 -11.95 -4.43
N ILE A 70 -6.32 -11.41 -3.27
CA ILE A 70 -6.92 -12.19 -2.16
C ILE A 70 -8.32 -11.67 -1.83
N HIS A 71 -9.17 -12.59 -1.38
CA HIS A 71 -10.53 -12.32 -0.91
C HIS A 71 -10.61 -12.65 0.59
N PRO A 72 -10.75 -11.64 1.47
CA PRO A 72 -10.95 -11.84 2.90
C PRO A 72 -12.40 -12.16 3.26
#